data_AF-A0A9D9Z3W4-F1
#
_entry.id   AF-A0A9D9Z3W4-F1
#
_cell.length_a   1.000
_cell.length_b   1.000
_cell.length_c   1.000
_cell.angle_alpha   90.00
_cell.angle_beta   90.00
_cell.angle_gamma   90.00
#
_symmetry.space_group_name_H-M   'P 1'
#
loop_
_entity.id
_entity.type
_entity.pdbx_description
1 polymer ?
#
loop_
_entity_poly.entity_id
_entity_poly.type
_entity_poly.pdbx_seq_one_letter_code
_entity_poly.pdbx_strand_id
1 'polypeptide(L)'
;YGWEFVTSCQNFVIFRKAAVKGDLEIYGDRESKLEFVNTIFQRRYLLSLGLYFILSGTNMSSHPGFVLGFSLIYIPLLLLLGLRFYRMIKSD
;
A
#
# COMPACT_ATOMS: atom_id res chain seq x y z
N TYR A 1 4.25 -31.24 0.56
CA TYR A 1 3.81 -30.02 -0.14
C TYR A 1 2.92 -29.18 0.79
N GLY A 2 3.47 -28.66 1.89
CA GLY A 2 2.70 -28.08 3.01
C GLY A 2 2.31 -26.60 2.85
N TRP A 3 2.04 -26.14 1.63
CA TRP A 3 1.54 -24.79 1.34
C TRP A 3 0.03 -24.87 1.08
N GLU A 4 -0.76 -24.18 1.90
CA GLU A 4 -2.21 -24.05 1.80
C GLU A 4 -2.56 -22.74 1.09
N PHE A 5 -3.50 -22.81 0.16
CA PHE A 5 -4.06 -21.61 -0.46
C PHE A 5 -4.90 -20.84 0.56
N VAL A 6 -4.63 -19.54 0.73
CA VAL A 6 -5.38 -18.68 1.65
C VAL A 6 -6.45 -17.89 0.90
N THR A 7 -6.03 -17.11 -0.09
CA THR A 7 -6.94 -16.23 -0.86
C THR A 7 -6.24 -15.72 -2.11
N SER A 8 -7.02 -15.22 -3.07
CA SER A 8 -6.51 -14.48 -4.22
C SER A 8 -6.93 -13.01 -4.12
N CYS A 9 -5.97 -12.09 -4.29
CA CYS A 9 -6.23 -10.66 -4.33
C CYS A 9 -5.58 -10.05 -5.56
N GLN A 10 -6.40 -9.50 -6.46
CA GLN A 10 -5.96 -8.78 -7.67
C GLN A 10 -4.82 -9.47 -8.44
N ASN A 11 -5.04 -10.73 -8.83
CA ASN A 11 -4.11 -11.61 -9.57
C ASN A 11 -2.91 -12.14 -8.78
N PHE A 12 -2.80 -11.85 -7.47
CA PHE A 12 -1.84 -12.51 -6.60
C PHE A 12 -2.51 -13.63 -5.81
N VAL A 13 -1.90 -14.81 -5.87
CA VAL A 13 -2.34 -16.00 -5.15
C VAL A 13 -1.52 -16.10 -3.88
N ILE A 14 -2.19 -15.97 -2.73
CA ILE A 14 -1.54 -15.97 -1.42
C ILE A 14 -1.54 -17.41 -0.90
N PHE A 15 -0.34 -17.94 -0.66
CA PHE A 15 -0.14 -19.25 -0.07
C PHE A 15 0.42 -19.10 1.34
N ARG A 16 -0.02 -19.94 2.27
CA ARG A 16 0.45 -19.98 3.66
C ARG A 16 0.92 -21.39 3.99
N LYS A 17 2.04 -21.53 4.68
CA LYS A 17 2.48 -22.85 5.17
C LYS A 17 1.66 -23.23 6.42
N ALA A 18 1.25 -24.49 6.55
CA ALA A 18 0.51 -24.96 7.72
C ALA A 18 1.27 -24.59 9.01
N ALA A 19 0.58 -23.92 9.94
CA ALA A 19 1.14 -23.25 11.12
C ALA A 19 1.61 -24.23 12.20
N VAL A 20 2.49 -25.16 11.86
CA VAL A 20 3.05 -26.16 12.79
C VAL A 20 4.17 -25.56 13.67
N LYS A 21 4.63 -24.34 13.39
CA LYS A 21 5.78 -23.72 14.09
C LYS A 21 5.70 -22.22 14.37
N GLY A 22 4.51 -21.65 14.55
CA GLY A 22 4.39 -20.25 15.03
C GLY A 22 4.79 -19.15 14.03
N ASP A 23 5.32 -19.50 12.86
CA ASP A 23 5.62 -18.53 11.81
C ASP A 23 4.35 -18.20 11.02
N LEU A 24 3.79 -17.02 11.31
CA LEU A 24 2.66 -16.38 10.62
C LEU A 24 3.10 -15.68 9.32
N GLU A 25 4.18 -16.13 8.68
CA GLU A 25 4.65 -15.53 7.44
C GLU A 25 3.80 -16.00 6.26
N ILE A 26 3.05 -15.05 5.72
CA ILE A 26 2.16 -15.20 4.55
C ILE A 26 2.97 -15.19 3.24
N TYR A 27 4.27 -14.87 3.30
CA TYR A 27 5.16 -14.76 2.15
C TYR A 27 6.17 -15.90 2.15
N GLY A 28 6.34 -16.55 1.00
CA GLY A 28 7.30 -17.65 0.83
C GLY A 28 8.76 -17.21 0.84
N ASP A 29 9.03 -15.96 0.45
CA ASP A 29 10.33 -15.30 0.54
C ASP A 29 10.20 -13.77 0.65
N ARG A 30 11.33 -13.10 0.87
CA ARG A 30 11.44 -11.64 0.97
C ARG A 30 11.17 -10.93 -0.36
N GLU A 31 11.55 -11.54 -1.49
CA GLU A 31 11.42 -10.92 -2.82
C GLU A 31 9.95 -10.82 -3.26
N SER A 32 9.16 -11.87 -3.06
CA SER A 32 7.73 -11.94 -3.35
C SER A 32 6.93 -10.93 -2.51
N LYS A 33 7.34 -10.73 -1.25
CA LYS A 33 6.75 -9.70 -0.37
C LYS A 33 7.01 -8.30 -0.92
N LEU A 34 8.23 -8.02 -1.36
CA LEU A 34 8.61 -6.73 -1.93
C LEU A 34 7.91 -6.47 -3.27
N GLU A 35 7.82 -7.48 -4.14
CA GLU A 35 7.15 -7.36 -5.44
C GLU A 35 5.64 -7.07 -5.29
N PHE A 36 4.98 -7.77 -4.37
CA PHE A 36 3.57 -7.52 -4.06
C PHE A 36 3.34 -6.11 -3.51
N VAL A 37 4.17 -5.69 -2.53
CA VAL A 37 4.09 -4.35 -1.95
C VAL A 37 4.36 -3.27 -2.99
N ASN A 38 5.38 -3.44 -3.82
CA ASN A 38 5.71 -2.50 -4.90
C ASN A 38 4.58 -2.40 -5.94
N THR A 39 3.97 -3.52 -6.31
CA THR A 39 2.86 -3.53 -7.27
C THR A 39 1.65 -2.76 -6.74
N ILE A 40 1.29 -2.97 -5.47
CA ILE A 40 0.20 -2.22 -4.82
C ILE A 40 0.55 -0.74 -4.70
N PHE A 41 1.80 -0.42 -4.33
CA PHE A 41 2.28 0.94 -4.22
C PHE A 41 2.20 1.68 -5.56
N GLN A 42 2.70 1.07 -6.64
CA GLN A 42 2.65 1.67 -7.97
C GLN A 42 1.22 1.84 -8.49
N ARG A 43 0.36 0.83 -8.34
CA ARG A 43 -1.02 0.89 -8.87
C ARG A 43 -1.95 1.82 -8.09
N ARG A 44 -1.81 1.88 -6.77
CA ARG A 44 -2.79 2.57 -5.92
C ARG A 44 -2.23 3.84 -5.30
N TYR A 45 -1.01 3.78 -4.75
CA TYR A 45 -0.43 4.92 -4.04
C TYR A 45 0.02 6.01 -5.02
N LEU A 46 0.80 5.67 -6.06
CA LEU A 46 1.23 6.66 -7.05
C LEU A 46 0.06 7.26 -7.84
N LEU A 47 -0.92 6.43 -8.18
CA LEU A 47 -2.13 6.88 -8.88
C LEU A 47 -2.95 7.85 -8.02
N SER A 48 -3.14 7.52 -6.74
CA SER A 48 -3.78 8.38 -5.75
C SER A 48 -3.03 9.71 -5.57
N LEU A 49 -1.71 9.65 -5.45
CA LEU A 49 -0.84 10.82 -5.34
C LEU A 49 -0.93 11.72 -6.57
N GLY A 50 -0.92 11.14 -7.77
CA GLY A 50 -1.07 11.88 -9.03
C GLY A 50 -2.42 12.59 -9.12
N LEU A 51 -3.52 11.89 -8.80
CA LEU A 51 -4.86 12.48 -8.77
C LEU A 51 -4.95 13.62 -7.75
N TYR A 52 -4.34 13.46 -6.58
CA TYR A 52 -4.29 14.51 -5.56
C TYR A 52 -3.64 15.80 -6.08
N PHE A 53 -2.49 15.70 -6.78
CA PHE A 53 -1.81 16.87 -7.33
C PHE A 53 -2.62 17.56 -8.43
N ILE A 54 -3.25 16.79 -9.32
CA ILE A 54 -4.10 17.34 -10.39
C ILE A 54 -5.31 18.08 -9.79
N LEU A 55 -6.01 17.46 -8.86
CA LEU A 55 -7.20 18.03 -8.23
C LEU A 55 -6.85 19.27 -7.40
N SER A 56 -5.75 19.21 -6.64
CA SER A 56 -5.31 20.36 -5.84
C SER A 56 -4.86 21.51 -6.73
N GLY A 57 -4.07 21.24 -7.78
CA GLY A 57 -3.59 22.27 -8.70
C GLY A 57 -4.71 22.97 -9.47
N THR A 58 -5.73 22.23 -9.90
CA THR A 58 -6.89 22.78 -10.63
C THR A 58 -7.86 23.56 -9.74
N ASN A 59 -8.00 23.18 -8.46
CA ASN A 59 -8.96 23.81 -7.55
C ASN A 59 -8.35 24.84 -6.60
N MET A 60 -7.02 25.03 -6.59
CA MET A 60 -6.36 25.95 -5.66
C MET A 60 -6.78 27.42 -5.89
N SER A 61 -7.00 27.83 -7.14
CA SER A 61 -7.38 29.22 -7.42
C SER A 61 -8.86 29.50 -7.15
N SER A 62 -9.74 28.51 -7.35
CA SER A 62 -11.19 28.65 -7.20
C SER A 62 -11.65 28.41 -5.76
N HIS A 63 -11.08 27.40 -5.09
CA HIS A 63 -11.53 26.94 -3.78
C HIS A 63 -10.35 26.64 -2.83
N PRO A 64 -9.50 27.64 -2.51
CA PRO A 64 -8.28 27.43 -1.73
C PRO A 64 -8.57 26.86 -0.34
N GLY A 65 -9.62 27.32 0.34
CA GLY A 65 -9.99 26.82 1.68
C GLY A 65 -10.38 25.34 1.69
N PHE A 66 -11.11 24.89 0.66
CA PHE A 66 -11.49 23.48 0.52
C PHE A 66 -10.27 22.60 0.22
N VAL A 67 -9.40 23.03 -0.70
CA VAL A 67 -8.16 22.32 -1.02
C VAL A 67 -7.28 22.19 0.22
N LEU A 68 -7.11 23.26 1.00
CA LEU A 68 -6.33 23.23 2.24
C LEU A 68 -6.94 22.28 3.29
N GLY A 69 -8.26 22.35 3.50
CA GLY A 69 -8.96 21.46 4.44
C GLY A 69 -8.85 19.98 4.05
N PHE A 70 -9.02 19.68 2.77
CA PHE A 70 -8.83 18.34 2.24
C PHE A 70 -7.36 17.87 2.38
N SER A 71 -6.41 18.74 2.07
CA SER A 71 -4.97 18.46 2.19
C SER A 71 -4.54 18.12 3.61
N LEU A 72 -5.11 18.81 4.61
CA LEU A 72 -4.85 18.55 6.03
C LEU A 72 -5.22 17.14 6.48
N ILE A 73 -6.17 16.50 5.80
CA ILE A 73 -6.58 15.11 6.10
C ILE A 73 -5.83 14.13 5.18
N TYR A 74 -5.70 14.48 3.90
CA TYR A 74 -5.16 13.59 2.88
C TYR A 74 -3.65 13.39 3.00
N ILE A 75 -2.89 14.45 3.30
CA ILE A 75 -1.43 14.37 3.46
C ILE A 75 -1.04 13.46 4.63
N PRO A 76 -1.63 13.58 5.84
CA PRO A 76 -1.33 12.65 6.93
C PRO A 76 -1.67 11.19 6.60
N LEU A 77 -2.78 10.93 5.89
CA LEU A 77 -3.14 9.59 5.44
C LEU A 77 -2.10 9.02 4.46
N LEU A 78 -1.66 9.81 3.49
CA LEU A 78 -0.60 9.41 2.56
C LEU A 78 0.73 9.16 3.29
N LEU A 79 1.11 10.01 4.23
CA LEU A 79 2.31 9.82 5.05
C LEU A 79 2.23 8.55 5.90
N LEU A 80 1.09 8.27 6.54
CA LEU A 80 0.88 7.04 7.29
C LEU A 80 0.99 5.80 6.41
N LEU A 81 0.41 5.85 5.20
CA LEU A 81 0.53 4.76 4.23
C LEU A 81 1.97 4.59 3.77
N GLY A 82 2.65 5.66 3.37
CA GLY A 82 4.06 5.64 2.98
C GLY A 82 4.98 5.11 4.09
N LEU A 83 4.75 5.52 5.34
CA LEU A 83 5.48 5.01 6.50
C LEU A 83 5.21 3.53 6.77
N ARG A 84 3.95 3.08 6.63
CA ARG A 84 3.63 1.65 6.75
C ARG A 84 4.29 0.84 5.65
N PHE A 85 4.29 1.32 4.41
CA PHE A 85 5.01 0.70 3.30
C PHE A 85 6.51 0.63 3.58
N TYR A 86 7.10 1.75 4.00
CA TYR A 86 8.52 1.81 4.37
C TYR A 86 8.86 0.83 5.51
N ARG A 87 8.03 0.74 6.54
CA ARG A 87 8.22 -0.22 7.64
C ARG A 87 8.09 -1.66 7.17
N MET A 88 7.15 -1.98 6.28
CA MET A 88 7.03 -3.34 5.72
C MET A 88 8.25 -3.76 4.89
N ILE A 89 8.93 -2.80 4.27
CA ILE A 89 10.18 -3.00 3.51
C ILE A 89 11.40 -3.06 4.45
N LYS A 90 11.39 -2.27 5.54
CA LYS A 90 12.54 -2.13 6.46
C LYS A 90 12.53 -3.10 7.65
N SER A 91 11.38 -3.64 8.05
CA SER A 91 11.26 -4.54 9.22
C SER A 91 11.78 -5.95 8.92
N ASP A 92 12.95 -6.02 8.29
CA ASP A 92 13.82 -7.18 8.22
C ASP A 92 14.89 -7.04 9.32
#